data_AF-A0A256Z432-F1
#
_entry.id   AF-A0A256Z432-F1
#
_cell.length_a   1.000
_cell.length_b   1.000
_cell.length_c   1.000
_cell.angle_alpha   90.00
_cell.angle_beta   90.00
_cell.angle_gamma   90.00
#
_symmetry.space_group_name_H-M   'P 1'
#
loop_
_entity.id
_entity.type
_entity.pdbx_description
1 polymer ?
#
loop_
_entity_poly.entity_id
_entity_poly.type
_entity_poly.pdbx_seq_one_letter_code
_entity_poly.pdbx_strand_id
1 'polypeptide(L)'
;MRLKDNRPVGEHEFYCCGARVLIKGGKIKVLTEPRIKQCPLHEMLYGTKELNKASVENSVETKIQTFGFCCEDRVFSDSKIVPYGSSEIISVCMKKKILDCAVTVCEGAGTVVTDNPRLVQAIGARLTGIVRTSPIRTTIKYIRKNGGTPIDANTAKIDQTQGMLKAAELGFHRIAVTVASFDSHSIENIRKVEKKHRFEAAIFSVCNTCADKTDAE
;
A
#
# COMPACT_ATOMS: atom_id res chain seq x y z
N MET A 1 18.90 -18.42 11.31
CA MET A 1 17.60 -18.01 10.72
C MET A 1 17.56 -18.61 9.32
N ARG A 2 16.67 -19.57 9.02
CA ARG A 2 16.61 -20.18 7.69
C ARG A 2 16.21 -19.09 6.69
N LEU A 3 17.06 -18.83 5.70
CA LEU A 3 16.68 -18.05 4.52
C LEU A 3 15.49 -18.79 3.91
N LYS A 4 14.31 -18.17 3.94
CA LYS A 4 13.17 -18.72 3.20
C LYS A 4 13.44 -18.46 1.72
N ASP A 5 13.26 -19.46 0.87
CA ASP A 5 13.27 -19.28 -0.59
C ASP A 5 11.97 -18.59 -1.02
N ASN A 6 11.87 -17.30 -0.68
CA ASN A 6 10.70 -16.50 -0.98
C ASN A 6 10.74 -16.12 -2.46
N ARG A 7 9.81 -16.67 -3.22
CA ARG A 7 9.68 -16.40 -4.65
C ARG A 7 8.44 -15.55 -4.90
N PRO A 8 8.62 -14.33 -5.44
CA PRO A 8 7.48 -13.51 -5.83
C PRO A 8 6.64 -14.21 -6.89
N VAL A 9 5.34 -14.14 -6.74
CA VAL A 9 4.37 -14.69 -7.70
C VAL A 9 3.73 -13.56 -8.50
N GLY A 10 3.10 -13.87 -9.64
CA GLY A 10 2.37 -12.87 -10.42
C GLY A 10 3.21 -11.73 -11.00
N GLU A 11 2.54 -10.62 -11.28
CA GLU A 11 3.10 -9.37 -11.77
C GLU A 11 2.72 -8.22 -10.82
N HIS A 12 3.73 -7.47 -10.37
CA HIS A 12 3.58 -6.36 -9.43
C HIS A 12 4.44 -5.19 -9.86
N GLU A 13 3.85 -4.01 -9.91
CA GLU A 13 4.55 -2.80 -10.27
C GLU A 13 4.30 -1.72 -9.24
N PHE A 14 5.37 -1.06 -8.83
CA PHE A 14 5.34 -0.13 -7.73
C PHE A 14 6.51 0.85 -7.79
N TYR A 15 6.41 1.93 -7.02
CA TYR A 15 7.52 2.86 -6.81
C TYR A 15 8.35 2.43 -5.60
N CYS A 16 9.67 2.63 -5.63
CA CYS A 16 10.56 2.53 -4.48
C CYS A 16 11.60 3.64 -4.60
N CYS A 17 11.68 4.54 -3.61
CA CYS A 17 12.57 5.72 -3.68
C CYS A 17 12.37 6.59 -4.95
N GLY A 18 11.16 6.56 -5.52
CA GLY A 18 10.82 7.23 -6.79
C GLY A 18 11.29 6.49 -8.05
N ALA A 19 11.96 5.35 -7.93
CA ALA A 19 12.20 4.44 -9.04
C ALA A 19 10.97 3.58 -9.28
N ARG A 20 10.61 3.39 -10.56
CA ARG A 20 9.56 2.46 -10.97
C ARG A 20 10.16 1.05 -11.03
N VAL A 21 9.55 0.10 -10.35
CA VAL A 21 10.04 -1.28 -10.21
C VAL A 21 8.95 -2.25 -10.66
N LEU A 22 9.36 -3.25 -11.44
CA LEU A 22 8.52 -4.36 -11.87
C LEU A 22 9.04 -5.66 -11.27
N ILE A 23 8.16 -6.42 -10.64
CA ILE A 23 8.37 -7.83 -10.34
C ILE A 23 7.50 -8.64 -11.29
N LYS A 24 8.10 -9.54 -12.06
CA LYS A 24 7.38 -10.42 -12.98
C LYS A 24 8.12 -11.75 -13.13
N GLY A 25 7.39 -12.85 -12.93
CA GLY A 25 7.96 -14.20 -13.02
C GLY A 25 9.11 -14.42 -12.03
N GLY A 26 8.96 -13.91 -10.81
CA GLY A 26 9.96 -14.01 -9.74
C GLY A 26 11.21 -13.14 -9.92
N LYS A 27 11.29 -12.32 -10.97
CA LYS A 27 12.45 -11.45 -11.25
C LYS A 27 12.11 -9.99 -10.94
N ILE A 28 13.07 -9.28 -10.34
CA ILE A 28 13.01 -7.84 -10.11
C ILE A 28 13.61 -7.13 -11.33
N LYS A 29 12.98 -6.03 -11.76
CA LYS A 29 13.52 -5.12 -12.77
C LYS A 29 13.26 -3.69 -12.35
N VAL A 30 14.33 -2.92 -12.11
CA VAL A 30 14.25 -1.49 -11.83
C VAL A 30 14.20 -0.73 -13.16
N LEU A 31 13.03 -0.17 -13.48
CA LEU A 31 12.72 0.44 -14.78
C LEU A 31 13.28 1.86 -14.92
N THR A 32 13.33 2.63 -13.83
CA THR A 32 13.81 4.01 -13.83
C THR A 32 14.83 4.26 -12.74
N GLU A 33 15.64 5.31 -12.86
CA GLU A 33 16.48 5.76 -11.75
C GLU A 33 15.62 6.22 -10.55
N PRO A 34 16.08 6.03 -9.31
CA PRO A 34 15.43 6.64 -8.16
C PRO A 34 15.59 8.16 -8.21
N ARG A 35 14.50 8.86 -7.88
CA ARG A 35 14.52 10.32 -7.73
C ARG A 35 15.24 10.73 -6.45
N ILE A 36 15.11 9.95 -5.39
CA ILE A 36 15.82 10.18 -4.14
C ILE A 36 17.25 9.66 -4.28
N LYS A 37 18.24 10.49 -3.93
CA LYS A 37 19.66 10.12 -3.94
C LYS A 37 20.18 9.65 -2.60
N GLN A 38 19.60 10.14 -1.50
CA GLN A 38 19.94 9.73 -0.13
C GLN A 38 18.68 9.81 0.73
N CYS A 39 18.47 8.86 1.63
CA CYS A 39 17.32 8.82 2.52
C CYS A 39 17.72 8.22 3.87
N PRO A 40 17.74 9.00 4.97
CA PRO A 40 18.12 8.51 6.29
C PRO A 40 17.26 7.32 6.77
N LEU A 41 15.97 7.30 6.43
CA LEU A 41 15.09 6.18 6.76
C LEU A 41 15.46 4.93 5.95
N HIS A 42 15.79 5.08 4.67
CA HIS A 42 16.22 3.94 3.85
C HIS A 42 17.58 3.41 4.31
N GLU A 43 18.51 4.28 4.68
CA GLU A 43 19.79 3.88 5.27
C GLU A 43 19.60 3.11 6.58
N MET A 44 18.74 3.60 7.47
CA MET A 44 18.40 2.90 8.72
C MET A 44 17.80 1.51 8.46
N LEU A 45 16.91 1.38 7.47
CA LEU A 45 16.17 0.14 7.22
C LEU A 45 16.94 -0.88 6.36
N TYR A 46 17.77 -0.41 5.43
CA TYR A 46 18.41 -1.25 4.41
C TYR A 46 19.93 -1.05 4.29
N GLY A 47 20.54 -0.23 5.16
CA GLY A 47 21.99 -0.02 5.21
C GLY A 47 22.59 0.69 3.99
N THR A 48 21.75 1.36 3.18
CA THR A 48 22.21 1.98 1.93
C THR A 48 22.24 3.51 2.03
N LYS A 49 23.44 4.10 1.90
CA LYS A 49 23.67 5.56 1.91
C LYS A 49 23.21 6.24 0.63
N GLU A 50 23.69 5.76 -0.52
CA GLU A 50 23.38 6.31 -1.84
C GLU A 50 22.38 5.45 -2.60
N LEU A 51 21.40 6.10 -3.20
CA LEU A 51 20.32 5.46 -3.92
C LEU A 51 20.54 5.53 -5.45
N ASN A 52 20.66 4.34 -6.03
CA ASN A 52 20.71 4.04 -7.46
C ASN A 52 19.88 2.77 -7.76
N LYS A 53 19.81 2.35 -9.02
CA LYS A 53 19.07 1.13 -9.40
C LYS A 53 19.49 -0.11 -8.62
N ALA A 54 20.79 -0.35 -8.43
CA ALA A 54 21.29 -1.54 -7.73
C ALA A 54 20.87 -1.53 -6.25
N SER A 55 20.93 -0.38 -5.58
CA SER A 55 20.45 -0.29 -4.19
C SER A 55 18.94 -0.47 -4.05
N VAL A 56 18.15 0.00 -5.03
CA VAL A 56 16.69 -0.20 -5.04
C VAL A 56 16.37 -1.67 -5.27
N GLU A 57 17.06 -2.33 -6.19
CA GLU A 57 16.92 -3.77 -6.40
C GLU A 57 17.26 -4.54 -5.13
N ASN A 58 18.37 -4.22 -4.47
CA ASN A 58 18.78 -4.86 -3.22
C ASN A 58 17.78 -4.63 -2.06
N SER A 59 17.18 -3.44 -1.95
CA SER A 59 16.18 -3.17 -0.91
C SER A 59 14.87 -3.92 -1.17
N VAL A 60 14.46 -4.07 -2.43
CA VAL A 60 13.32 -4.90 -2.83
C VAL A 60 13.60 -6.37 -2.55
N GLU A 61 14.78 -6.88 -2.90
CA GLU A 61 15.21 -8.26 -2.60
C GLU A 61 15.20 -8.51 -1.09
N THR A 62 15.78 -7.60 -0.30
CA THR A 62 15.76 -7.67 1.18
C THR A 62 14.32 -7.74 1.70
N LYS A 63 13.40 -6.97 1.11
CA LYS A 63 11.98 -6.96 1.49
C LYS A 63 11.27 -8.27 1.15
N ILE A 64 11.59 -8.88 0.02
CA ILE A 64 11.09 -10.20 -0.39
C ILE A 64 11.59 -11.27 0.59
N GLN A 65 12.89 -11.32 0.85
CA GLN A 65 13.50 -12.34 1.71
C GLN A 65 13.06 -12.21 3.17
N THR A 66 12.91 -10.99 3.67
CA THR A 66 12.59 -10.74 5.10
C THR A 66 11.09 -10.83 5.38
N PHE A 67 10.26 -10.32 4.46
CA PHE A 67 8.83 -10.13 4.71
C PHE A 67 7.91 -10.85 3.73
N GLY A 68 8.44 -11.52 2.70
CA GLY A 68 7.61 -12.15 1.68
C GLY A 68 6.83 -11.14 0.84
N PHE A 69 7.40 -9.97 0.56
CA PHE A 69 6.78 -8.97 -0.30
C PHE A 69 6.45 -9.58 -1.68
N CYS A 70 5.19 -9.48 -2.12
CA CYS A 70 4.68 -10.12 -3.34
C CYS A 70 4.82 -11.67 -3.38
N CYS A 71 4.95 -12.33 -2.23
CA CYS A 71 5.08 -13.79 -2.10
C CYS A 71 3.86 -14.41 -1.42
N GLU A 72 3.65 -15.72 -1.60
CA GLU A 72 2.58 -16.46 -0.92
C GLU A 72 2.80 -16.57 0.61
N ASP A 73 4.00 -16.33 1.12
CA ASP A 73 4.32 -16.40 2.55
C ASP A 73 4.44 -15.02 3.21
N ARG A 74 3.78 -14.01 2.63
CA ARG A 74 3.76 -12.62 3.10
C ARG A 74 3.54 -12.52 4.62
N VAL A 75 4.47 -11.84 5.28
CA VAL A 75 4.40 -11.52 6.70
C VAL A 75 3.56 -10.25 6.88
N PHE A 76 2.53 -10.35 7.71
CA PHE A 76 1.67 -9.25 8.12
C PHE A 76 1.97 -8.90 9.59
N SER A 77 2.48 -7.70 9.85
CA SER A 77 2.85 -7.24 11.18
C SER A 77 2.27 -5.86 11.44
N ASP A 78 1.51 -5.71 12.52
CA ASP A 78 0.97 -4.41 12.95
C ASP A 78 1.95 -3.58 13.80
N SER A 79 3.23 -3.95 13.80
CA SER A 79 4.29 -3.16 14.43
C SER A 79 4.44 -1.80 13.74
N LYS A 80 4.66 -0.76 14.57
CA LYS A 80 4.91 0.61 14.09
C LYS A 80 6.36 0.75 13.68
N ILE A 81 6.61 1.25 12.47
CA ILE A 81 7.97 1.40 11.94
C ILE A 81 8.44 2.84 12.06
N VAL A 82 7.53 3.77 11.84
CA VAL A 82 7.74 5.20 12.00
C VAL A 82 6.55 5.81 12.75
N PRO A 83 6.73 6.95 13.43
CA PRO A 83 5.63 7.58 14.16
C PRO A 83 4.65 8.35 13.26
N TYR A 84 4.93 8.48 11.95
CA TYR A 84 4.23 9.38 11.03
C TYR A 84 3.68 8.70 9.75
N GLY A 85 3.77 7.38 9.63
CA GLY A 85 3.26 6.70 8.44
C GLY A 85 1.73 6.76 8.38
N SER A 86 1.16 6.83 7.18
CA SER A 86 -0.28 6.98 7.00
C SER A 86 -1.06 5.82 7.62
N SER A 87 -0.59 4.58 7.47
CA SER A 87 -1.22 3.43 8.11
C SER A 87 -1.12 3.48 9.64
N GLU A 88 -0.01 3.99 10.20
CA GLU A 88 0.13 4.20 11.65
C GLU A 88 -0.88 5.24 12.15
N ILE A 89 -0.99 6.39 11.47
CA ILE A 89 -1.92 7.47 11.83
C ILE A 89 -3.36 6.95 11.75
N ILE A 90 -3.74 6.34 10.62
CA ILE A 90 -5.09 5.79 10.41
C ILE A 90 -5.41 4.75 11.49
N SER A 91 -4.49 3.81 11.76
CA SER A 91 -4.68 2.79 12.80
C SER A 91 -4.93 3.41 14.18
N VAL A 92 -4.20 4.46 14.55
CA VAL A 92 -4.40 5.18 15.82
C VAL A 92 -5.73 5.91 15.84
N CYS A 93 -6.09 6.65 14.78
CA CYS A 93 -7.36 7.35 14.66
C CYS A 93 -8.57 6.40 14.75
N MET A 94 -8.48 5.22 14.11
CA MET A 94 -9.51 4.18 14.21
C MET A 94 -9.61 3.61 15.63
N LYS A 95 -8.49 3.31 16.30
CA LYS A 95 -8.47 2.87 17.72
C LYS A 95 -9.09 3.92 18.65
N LYS A 96 -8.97 5.21 18.30
CA LYS A 96 -9.57 6.33 19.02
C LYS A 96 -11.01 6.64 18.57
N LYS A 97 -11.58 5.84 17.67
CA LYS A 97 -12.93 6.01 17.10
C LYS A 97 -13.13 7.38 16.43
N ILE A 98 -12.07 7.97 15.90
CA ILE A 98 -12.10 9.18 15.06
C ILE A 98 -12.50 8.77 13.63
N LEU A 99 -12.02 7.60 13.19
CA LEU A 99 -12.35 6.98 11.91
C LEU A 99 -13.03 5.62 12.17
N ASP A 100 -13.96 5.23 11.32
CA ASP A 100 -14.70 3.97 11.41
C ASP A 100 -14.01 2.85 10.64
N CYS A 101 -13.53 3.15 9.43
CA CYS A 101 -12.82 2.20 8.58
C CYS A 101 -11.74 2.88 7.75
N ALA A 102 -10.94 2.06 7.06
CA ALA A 102 -9.98 2.51 6.09
C ALA A 102 -10.13 1.78 4.76
N VAL A 103 -9.88 2.52 3.69
CA VAL A 103 -9.71 2.05 2.32
C VAL A 103 -8.24 2.22 1.96
N THR A 104 -7.51 1.11 1.86
CA THR A 104 -6.06 1.14 1.59
C THR A 104 -5.68 0.12 0.52
N VAL A 105 -4.42 0.13 0.09
CA VAL A 105 -3.89 -0.83 -0.88
C VAL A 105 -3.13 -1.94 -0.15
N CYS A 106 -3.18 -3.15 -0.68
CA CYS A 106 -2.28 -4.24 -0.32
C CYS A 106 -1.79 -4.95 -1.59
N GLU A 107 -0.49 -5.17 -1.71
CA GLU A 107 0.01 -6.00 -2.82
C GLU A 107 -0.57 -7.42 -2.72
N GLY A 108 -0.98 -8.02 -3.83
CA GLY A 108 -1.67 -9.31 -3.77
C GLY A 108 -3.17 -9.23 -3.54
N ALA A 109 -3.74 -8.08 -3.18
CA ALA A 109 -5.18 -7.93 -2.92
C ALA A 109 -5.82 -6.67 -3.50
N GLY A 110 -5.04 -5.70 -3.99
CA GLY A 110 -5.57 -4.47 -4.57
C GLY A 110 -6.09 -3.52 -3.49
N THR A 111 -7.23 -2.88 -3.76
CA THR A 111 -7.91 -2.04 -2.77
C THR A 111 -8.67 -2.89 -1.76
N VAL A 112 -8.47 -2.59 -0.47
CA VAL A 112 -9.01 -3.31 0.68
C VAL A 112 -9.76 -2.33 1.57
N VAL A 113 -10.99 -2.68 1.94
CA VAL A 113 -11.77 -1.98 2.97
C VAL A 113 -11.69 -2.77 4.28
N THR A 114 -11.39 -2.12 5.40
CA THR A 114 -11.43 -2.79 6.70
C THR A 114 -11.70 -1.81 7.85
N ASP A 115 -12.45 -2.29 8.84
CA ASP A 115 -12.65 -1.65 10.15
C ASP A 115 -11.63 -2.14 11.19
N ASN A 116 -10.74 -3.08 10.83
CA ASN A 116 -9.72 -3.60 11.73
C ASN A 116 -8.45 -2.72 11.69
N PRO A 117 -8.17 -1.90 12.73
CA PRO A 117 -7.02 -1.01 12.73
C PRO A 117 -5.68 -1.75 12.74
N ARG A 118 -5.64 -3.00 13.21
CA ARG A 118 -4.41 -3.83 13.15
C ARG A 118 -4.15 -4.29 11.73
N LEU A 119 -5.20 -4.63 10.98
CA LEU A 119 -5.06 -5.03 9.58
C LEU A 119 -4.59 -3.87 8.70
N VAL A 120 -5.15 -2.66 8.90
CA VAL A 120 -4.70 -1.43 8.21
C VAL A 120 -3.19 -1.25 8.34
N GLN A 121 -2.69 -1.32 9.58
CA GLN A 121 -1.25 -1.22 9.82
C GLN A 121 -0.51 -2.41 9.21
N ALA A 122 -1.01 -3.63 9.34
CA ALA A 122 -0.29 -4.82 8.87
C ALA A 122 -0.08 -4.88 7.34
N ILE A 123 -1.04 -4.36 6.55
CA ILE A 123 -0.91 -4.29 5.09
C ILE A 123 -0.16 -3.04 4.63
N GLY A 124 -0.29 -1.92 5.36
CA GLY A 124 0.38 -0.65 5.05
C GLY A 124 1.82 -0.56 5.56
N ALA A 125 2.18 -1.34 6.58
CA ALA A 125 3.51 -1.33 7.17
C ALA A 125 4.55 -1.72 6.12
N ARG A 126 5.44 -0.77 5.81
CA ARG A 126 6.47 -0.91 4.77
C ARG A 126 5.89 -1.08 3.36
N LEU A 127 4.62 -0.76 3.13
CA LEU A 127 4.07 -0.71 1.79
C LEU A 127 4.70 0.47 1.04
N THR A 128 4.80 0.30 -0.27
CA THR A 128 5.26 1.35 -1.17
C THR A 128 4.21 1.57 -2.24
N GLY A 129 4.33 2.61 -3.07
CA GLY A 129 3.26 3.02 -3.98
C GLY A 129 3.00 1.96 -5.04
N ILE A 130 1.99 1.10 -4.83
CA ILE A 130 1.64 0.02 -5.75
C ILE A 130 0.86 0.61 -6.92
N VAL A 131 1.41 0.49 -8.11
CA VAL A 131 0.78 0.95 -9.37
C VAL A 131 -0.19 -0.12 -9.86
N ARG A 132 0.22 -1.39 -9.82
CA ARG A 132 -0.63 -2.54 -10.14
C ARG A 132 -0.10 -3.81 -9.49
N THR A 133 -0.97 -4.79 -9.31
CA THR A 133 -0.67 -5.99 -8.55
C THR A 133 -1.52 -7.15 -9.03
N SER A 134 -0.98 -8.37 -8.99
CA SER A 134 -1.72 -9.60 -9.27
C SER A 134 -2.30 -10.18 -7.99
N PRO A 135 -3.41 -10.93 -8.05
CA PRO A 135 -3.96 -11.59 -6.86
C PRO A 135 -3.00 -12.64 -6.30
N ILE A 136 -2.79 -12.59 -4.97
CA ILE A 136 -2.04 -13.61 -4.22
C ILE A 136 -3.03 -14.28 -3.26
N ARG A 137 -3.21 -15.59 -3.42
CA ARG A 137 -4.30 -16.32 -2.77
C ARG A 137 -4.18 -16.30 -1.26
N THR A 138 -2.98 -16.51 -0.71
CA THR A 138 -2.75 -16.47 0.74
C THR A 138 -2.95 -15.08 1.31
N THR A 139 -2.51 -14.02 0.62
CA THR A 139 -2.72 -12.62 1.03
C THR A 139 -4.21 -12.30 1.11
N ILE A 140 -4.98 -12.61 0.07
CA ILE A 140 -6.44 -12.40 0.06
C ILE A 140 -7.12 -13.19 1.17
N LYS A 141 -6.73 -14.45 1.39
CA LYS A 141 -7.27 -15.30 2.46
C LYS A 141 -6.96 -14.71 3.83
N TYR A 142 -5.75 -14.21 4.04
CA TYR A 142 -5.35 -13.56 5.29
C TYR A 142 -6.18 -12.30 5.53
N ILE A 143 -6.31 -11.43 4.53
CA ILE A 143 -7.09 -10.18 4.64
C ILE A 143 -8.54 -10.48 5.04
N ARG A 144 -9.21 -11.39 4.33
CA ARG A 144 -10.58 -11.81 4.64
C ARG A 144 -10.72 -12.37 6.06
N LYS A 145 -9.80 -13.25 6.46
CA LYS A 145 -9.79 -13.84 7.81
C LYS A 145 -9.65 -12.78 8.91
N ASN A 146 -9.01 -11.65 8.61
CA ASN A 146 -8.74 -10.58 9.57
C ASN A 146 -9.69 -9.37 9.42
N GLY A 147 -10.87 -9.55 8.82
CA GLY A 147 -11.88 -8.48 8.73
C GLY A 147 -11.64 -7.46 7.61
N GLY A 148 -10.84 -7.83 6.60
CA GLY A 148 -10.66 -7.02 5.40
C GLY A 148 -11.48 -7.52 4.21
N THR A 149 -11.96 -6.59 3.40
CA THR A 149 -12.73 -6.83 2.19
C THR A 149 -11.98 -6.28 0.98
N PRO A 150 -11.25 -7.11 0.22
CA PRO A 150 -10.76 -6.73 -1.10
C PRO A 150 -11.94 -6.41 -2.02
N ILE A 151 -11.88 -5.29 -2.75
CA ILE A 151 -12.98 -4.91 -3.67
C ILE A 151 -13.07 -5.84 -4.89
N ASP A 152 -11.93 -6.42 -5.30
CA ASP A 152 -11.85 -7.42 -6.37
C ASP A 152 -10.73 -8.41 -6.07
N ALA A 153 -11.10 -9.58 -5.54
CA ALA A 153 -10.16 -10.66 -5.22
C ALA A 153 -9.72 -11.46 -6.46
N ASN A 154 -10.39 -11.33 -7.60
CA ASN A 154 -10.06 -12.07 -8.81
C ASN A 154 -8.95 -11.37 -9.59
N THR A 155 -8.92 -10.04 -9.55
CA THR A 155 -7.93 -9.25 -10.31
C THR A 155 -6.97 -8.47 -9.43
N ALA A 156 -7.27 -8.33 -8.13
CA ALA A 156 -6.55 -7.45 -7.21
C ALA A 156 -6.49 -5.98 -7.71
N LYS A 157 -7.59 -5.52 -8.31
CA LYS A 157 -7.73 -4.15 -8.80
C LYS A 157 -7.47 -3.13 -7.69
N ILE A 158 -6.72 -2.09 -8.03
CA ILE A 158 -6.58 -0.89 -7.21
C ILE A 158 -7.56 0.15 -7.76
N ASP A 159 -8.52 0.55 -6.95
CA ASP A 159 -9.55 1.53 -7.28
C ASP A 159 -10.10 2.12 -5.96
N GLN A 160 -9.55 3.27 -5.56
CA GLN A 160 -9.92 3.90 -4.29
C GLN A 160 -11.37 4.40 -4.30
N THR A 161 -11.89 4.83 -5.46
CA THR A 161 -13.28 5.29 -5.58
C THR A 161 -14.26 4.15 -5.32
N GLN A 162 -14.02 2.97 -5.92
CA GLN A 162 -14.81 1.77 -5.64
C GLN A 162 -14.63 1.28 -4.20
N GLY A 163 -13.44 1.43 -3.62
CA GLY A 163 -13.22 1.18 -2.20
C GLY A 163 -14.08 2.05 -1.29
N MET A 164 -14.20 3.34 -1.60
CA MET A 164 -15.07 4.27 -0.85
C MET A 164 -16.55 3.92 -1.00
N LEU A 165 -17.00 3.58 -2.21
CA LEU A 165 -18.36 3.07 -2.43
C LEU A 165 -18.61 1.82 -1.60
N LYS A 166 -17.66 0.88 -1.60
CA LYS A 166 -17.80 -0.34 -0.83
C LYS A 166 -17.85 -0.09 0.68
N ALA A 167 -17.06 0.86 1.18
CA ALA A 167 -17.10 1.26 2.58
C ALA A 167 -18.47 1.87 2.96
N ALA A 168 -19.03 2.70 2.08
CA ALA A 168 -20.38 3.27 2.29
C ALA A 168 -21.47 2.19 2.27
N GLU A 169 -21.39 1.20 1.36
CA GLU A 169 -22.31 0.05 1.34
C GLU A 169 -22.27 -0.77 2.64
N LEU A 170 -21.10 -0.85 3.27
CA LEU A 170 -20.89 -1.53 4.55
C LEU A 170 -21.37 -0.68 5.75
N GLY A 171 -21.86 0.54 5.53
CA GLY A 171 -22.44 1.41 6.55
C GLY A 171 -21.43 2.27 7.32
N PHE A 172 -20.19 2.40 6.83
CA PHE A 172 -19.19 3.26 7.46
C PHE A 172 -19.40 4.74 7.09
N HIS A 173 -19.13 5.64 8.04
CA HIS A 173 -19.40 7.07 7.89
C HIS A 173 -18.12 7.92 7.91
N ARG A 174 -17.13 7.61 8.74
CA ARG A 174 -15.86 8.36 8.81
C ARG A 174 -14.75 7.50 8.25
N ILE A 175 -14.46 7.67 6.98
CA ILE A 175 -13.66 6.74 6.20
C ILE A 175 -12.30 7.37 5.89
N ALA A 176 -11.21 6.71 6.27
CA ALA A 176 -9.90 7.07 5.74
C ALA A 176 -9.65 6.40 4.40
N VAL A 177 -8.97 7.10 3.50
CA VAL A 177 -8.53 6.55 2.21
C VAL A 177 -7.11 6.98 1.92
N THR A 178 -6.26 6.03 1.51
CA THR A 178 -4.92 6.36 1.01
C THR A 178 -4.94 6.49 -0.50
N VAL A 179 -4.48 7.61 -1.02
CA VAL A 179 -4.38 7.87 -2.46
C VAL A 179 -2.93 8.16 -2.82
N ALA A 180 -2.34 7.36 -3.70
CA ALA A 180 -1.00 7.60 -4.18
C ALA A 180 -0.98 8.82 -5.12
N SER A 181 0.12 9.59 -5.19
CA SER A 181 0.15 10.80 -6.02
C SER A 181 -0.22 10.55 -7.49
N PHE A 182 0.26 9.44 -8.08
CA PHE A 182 -0.07 9.05 -9.46
C PHE A 182 -1.55 8.64 -9.67
N ASP A 183 -2.33 8.56 -8.60
CA ASP A 183 -3.78 8.31 -8.59
C ASP A 183 -4.54 9.53 -8.02
N SER A 184 -3.91 10.71 -7.97
CA SER A 184 -4.46 11.97 -7.48
C SER A 184 -5.84 12.31 -8.05
N HIS A 185 -6.04 12.08 -9.35
CA HIS A 185 -7.33 12.27 -10.03
C HIS A 185 -8.51 11.51 -9.39
N SER A 186 -8.25 10.41 -8.68
CA SER A 186 -9.28 9.68 -7.94
C SER A 186 -9.87 10.49 -6.78
N ILE A 187 -9.15 11.50 -6.26
CA ILE A 187 -9.60 12.37 -5.17
C ILE A 187 -10.88 13.11 -5.56
N GLU A 188 -10.97 13.65 -6.78
CA GLU A 188 -12.19 14.30 -7.24
C GLU A 188 -13.40 13.35 -7.22
N ASN A 189 -13.18 12.10 -7.66
CA ASN A 189 -14.23 11.09 -7.68
C ASN A 189 -14.63 10.67 -6.26
N ILE A 190 -13.67 10.54 -5.35
CA ILE A 190 -13.92 10.30 -3.93
C ILE A 190 -14.76 11.43 -3.34
N ARG A 191 -14.45 12.70 -3.62
CA ARG A 191 -15.23 13.86 -3.16
C ARG A 191 -16.65 13.90 -3.74
N LYS A 192 -16.84 13.46 -4.99
CA LYS A 192 -18.18 13.30 -5.60
C LYS A 192 -18.99 12.22 -4.87
N VAL A 193 -18.37 11.08 -4.56
CA VAL A 193 -19.00 9.97 -3.84
C VAL A 193 -19.32 10.35 -2.39
N GLU A 194 -18.42 11.05 -1.70
CA GLU A 194 -18.59 11.57 -0.34
C GLU A 194 -19.87 12.42 -0.22
N LYS A 195 -20.04 13.39 -1.13
CA LYS A 195 -21.25 14.25 -1.18
C LYS A 195 -22.53 13.45 -1.41
N LYS A 196 -22.48 12.40 -2.24
CA LYS A 196 -23.64 11.59 -2.62
C LYS A 196 -24.08 10.66 -1.49
N HIS A 197 -23.14 10.08 -0.76
CA HIS A 197 -23.41 9.01 0.22
C HIS A 197 -23.38 9.48 1.68
N ARG A 198 -23.20 10.80 1.93
CA ARG A 198 -23.24 11.43 3.28
C ARG A 198 -22.29 10.79 4.29
N PHE A 199 -21.11 10.38 3.82
CA PHE A 199 -19.98 10.03 4.67
C PHE A 199 -18.94 11.17 4.67
N GLU A 200 -17.96 11.08 5.55
CA GLU A 200 -16.80 11.97 5.65
C GLU A 200 -15.53 11.20 5.24
N ALA A 201 -14.77 11.76 4.30
CA ALA A 201 -13.53 11.19 3.81
C ALA A 201 -12.30 11.92 4.35
N ALA A 202 -11.48 11.21 5.11
CA ALA A 202 -10.12 11.62 5.45
C ALA A 202 -9.14 11.08 4.40
N ILE A 203 -8.67 11.95 3.52
CA ILE A 203 -7.78 11.57 2.40
C ILE A 203 -6.32 11.70 2.82
N PHE A 204 -5.59 10.59 2.75
CA PHE A 204 -4.16 10.51 3.02
C PHE A 204 -3.41 10.39 1.69
N SER A 205 -2.79 11.47 1.27
CA SER A 205 -1.89 11.46 0.12
C SER A 205 -0.61 10.69 0.47
N VAL A 206 -0.24 9.71 -0.34
CA VAL A 206 0.91 8.81 -0.11
C VAL A 206 1.80 8.70 -1.34
N CYS A 207 3.06 8.29 -1.12
CA CYS A 207 4.03 8.03 -2.20
C CYS A 207 4.28 9.23 -3.13
N ASN A 208 4.31 10.44 -2.57
CA ASN A 208 4.41 11.71 -3.30
C ASN A 208 5.78 12.02 -3.89
N THR A 209 6.76 11.12 -3.79
CA THR A 209 8.13 11.33 -4.30
C THR A 209 8.19 11.67 -5.78
N CYS A 210 7.23 11.19 -6.56
CA CYS A 210 7.14 11.45 -7.99
C CYS A 210 5.99 12.40 -8.37
N ALA A 211 5.30 12.98 -7.37
CA ALA A 211 4.24 13.93 -7.63
C ALA A 211 4.76 15.12 -8.44
N ASP A 212 3.99 15.58 -9.41
CA ASP A 212 4.25 16.83 -10.12
C ASP A 212 3.11 17.85 -9.91
N LYS A 213 3.13 18.95 -10.67
CA LYS A 213 2.11 20.01 -10.53
C LYS A 213 0.70 19.51 -10.85
N THR A 214 0.57 18.61 -11.82
CA THR A 214 -0.74 18.06 -12.22
C THR A 214 -1.34 17.17 -11.15
N ASP A 215 -0.51 16.55 -10.30
CA ASP A 215 -0.98 15.74 -9.16
C ASP A 215 -1.42 16.58 -7.95
N ALA A 216 -1.07 17.87 -7.92
CA ALA A 216 -1.31 18.79 -6.81
C ALA A 216 -2.50 19.75 -7.05
N GLU A 217 -2.95 19.85 -8.28
CA GLU A 217 -4.11 20.65 -8.73
C GLU A 217 -5.42 19.88 -8.56
#